data_AF-Q8LK87-F1
#
_entry.id   AF-Q8LK87-F1
#
_cell.length_a   1.000
_cell.length_b   1.000
_cell.length_c   1.000
_cell.angle_alpha   90.00
_cell.angle_beta   90.00
_cell.angle_gamma   90.00
#
_symmetry.space_group_name_H-M   'P 1'
#
loop_
_entity.id
_entity.type
_entity.pdbx_description
1 polymer ?
#
loop_
_entity_poly.entity_id
_entity_poly.type
_entity_poly.pdbx_seq_one_letter_code
_entity_poly.pdbx_strand_id
1 'polypeptide(L)'
;PKVQIVDIDAADVNNELAVVEYVEDIYNFYKLAENESRIHDYMVSQPAIPARMRAILIDCLIEEPHRFELILEALYLPINIVLRYLAVTTTSRREL
;
A
#
# COMPACT_ATOMS: atom_id res chain seq x y z
N PRO A 1 2.88 15.28 28.38
CA PRO A 1 4.28 14.80 28.23
C PRO A 1 4.69 14.76 26.76
N LYS A 2 5.65 15.60 26.33
CA LYS A 2 6.20 15.50 24.98
C LYS A 2 7.10 14.27 24.94
N VAL A 3 6.72 13.28 24.13
CA VAL A 3 7.54 12.10 23.90
C VAL A 3 8.85 12.59 23.29
N GLN A 4 9.99 12.26 23.90
CA GLN A 4 11.30 12.48 23.29
C GLN A 4 11.36 11.56 22.07
N ILE A 5 11.39 12.16 20.88
CA ILE A 5 11.54 11.41 19.63
C ILE A 5 13.03 11.17 19.48
N VAL A 6 13.44 9.90 19.51
CA VAL A 6 14.81 9.48 19.26
C VAL A 6 15.04 9.51 17.77
N ASP A 7 16.06 10.24 17.32
CA ASP A 7 16.52 10.21 15.94
C ASP A 7 17.27 8.90 15.70
N ILE A 8 16.66 8.00 14.92
CA ILE A 8 17.20 6.68 14.61
C ILE A 8 18.23 6.71 13.47
N ASP A 9 18.24 7.79 12.68
CA ASP A 9 19.11 7.95 11.50
C ASP A 9 20.39 8.74 11.84
N ALA A 10 20.50 9.25 13.08
CA ALA A 10 21.65 10.02 13.57
C ALA A 10 22.99 9.27 13.43
N ALA A 11 22.98 7.93 13.44
CA ALA A 11 24.18 7.11 13.25
C ALA A 11 24.67 7.10 11.80
N ASP A 12 23.80 7.37 10.83
CA ASP A 12 24.03 7.25 9.39
C ASP A 12 24.37 8.57 8.71
N VAL A 13 24.50 9.67 9.45
CA VAL A 13 24.79 11.02 8.93
C VAL A 13 26.06 11.08 8.08
N ASN A 14 27.05 10.24 8.36
CA ASN A 14 28.30 10.17 7.60
C ASN A 14 28.30 9.10 6.49
N ASN A 15 27.18 8.42 6.27
CA ASN A 15 27.03 7.41 5.24
C ASN A 15 26.42 8.05 3.99
N GLU A 16 27.24 8.34 2.99
CA GLU A 16 26.81 8.92 1.71
C GLU A 16 25.77 8.07 0.97
N LEU A 17 25.68 6.75 1.26
CA LEU A 17 24.67 5.85 0.68
C LEU A 17 23.34 5.86 1.43
N ALA A 18 23.31 6.34 2.68
CA ALA A 18 22.08 6.42 3.47
C ALA A 18 21.23 7.65 3.09
N VAL A 19 21.87 8.67 2.51
CA VAL A 19 21.22 9.88 1.98
C VAL A 19 20.23 10.51 2.97
N VAL A 20 20.67 10.60 4.23
CA VAL A 20 19.86 11.02 5.39
C VAL A 20 19.22 12.41 5.21
N GLU A 21 19.85 13.27 4.41
CA GLU A 21 19.35 14.61 4.09
C GLU A 21 17.97 14.64 3.42
N TYR A 22 17.56 13.58 2.72
CA TYR A 22 16.23 13.50 2.11
C TYR A 22 15.20 12.74 2.94
N VAL A 23 15.61 12.08 4.02
CA VAL A 23 14.73 11.19 4.77
C VAL A 23 13.51 11.95 5.31
N GLU A 24 13.74 13.14 5.89
CA GLU A 24 12.65 13.98 6.41
C GLU A 24 11.68 14.41 5.30
N ASP A 25 12.21 14.85 4.15
CA ASP A 25 11.40 15.27 2.99
C ASP A 25 10.59 14.11 2.40
N ILE A 26 11.19 12.93 2.29
CA ILE A 26 10.54 11.71 1.81
C ILE A 26 9.38 11.33 2.75
N TYR A 27 9.60 11.33 4.06
CA TYR A 27 8.54 11.04 5.03
C TYR A 27 7.43 12.10 5.01
N ASN A 28 7.79 13.38 4.88
CA ASN A 28 6.82 14.46 4.77
C ASN A 28 5.97 14.30 3.52
N PHE A 29 6.58 13.99 2.37
CA PHE A 29 5.87 13.69 1.13
C PHE A 29 4.90 12.52 1.30
N TYR A 30 5.37 11.39 1.83
CA TYR A 30 4.50 10.21 2.03
C TYR A 30 3.36 10.48 3.02
N LYS A 31 3.59 11.24 4.09
CA LYS A 31 2.52 11.65 5.02
C LYS A 31 1.45 12.52 4.35
N LEU A 32 1.86 13.41 3.45
CA LEU A 32 0.91 14.24 2.70
C LEU A 32 0.11 13.39 1.70
N ALA A 33 0.79 12.48 0.99
CA ALA A 33 0.20 11.60 -0.01
C ALA A 33 -0.65 10.45 0.58
N GLU A 34 -0.49 10.12 1.87
CA GLU A 34 -1.20 9.03 2.54
C GLU A 34 -2.72 9.17 2.42
N ASN A 35 -3.23 10.39 2.54
CA ASN A 35 -4.66 10.66 2.43
C ASN A 35 -5.20 10.48 1.00
N GLU A 36 -4.38 10.73 -0.03
CA GLU A 36 -4.80 10.58 -1.43
C GLU A 36 -4.91 9.10 -1.84
N SER A 37 -4.13 8.23 -1.19
CA SER A 37 -4.13 6.79 -1.43
C SER A 37 -5.08 6.03 -0.51
N ARG A 38 -5.81 6.72 0.38
CA ARG A 38 -6.69 6.08 1.35
C ARG A 38 -7.93 5.50 0.68
N ILE A 39 -8.14 4.22 0.88
CA ILE A 39 -9.31 3.50 0.40
C ILE A 39 -10.46 3.70 1.40
N HIS A 40 -11.60 4.21 0.94
CA HIS A 40 -12.81 4.34 1.75
C HIS A 40 -13.49 2.98 1.93
N ASP A 41 -14.45 2.86 2.86
CA ASP A 41 -15.20 1.62 3.05
C ASP A 41 -16.17 1.36 1.88
N TYR A 42 -15.63 0.80 0.81
CA TYR A 42 -16.32 0.54 -0.46
C TYR A 42 -17.01 -0.83 -0.50
N MET A 43 -16.83 -1.66 0.54
CA MET A 43 -17.49 -2.97 0.59
C MET A 43 -19.00 -2.83 0.67
N VAL A 44 -19.50 -1.76 1.29
CA VAL A 44 -20.93 -1.46 1.39
C VAL A 44 -21.54 -1.15 0.02
N SER A 45 -20.76 -0.58 -0.91
CA SER A 45 -21.21 -0.27 -2.28
C SER A 45 -20.96 -1.40 -3.29
N GLN A 46 -20.38 -2.53 -2.86
CA GLN A 46 -20.05 -3.69 -3.70
C GLN A 46 -20.93 -4.92 -3.39
N PRO A 47 -22.22 -4.94 -3.78
CA PRO A 47 -23.11 -6.07 -3.48
C PRO A 47 -22.71 -7.36 -4.22
N ALA A 48 -22.00 -7.26 -5.34
CA ALA A 48 -21.58 -8.42 -6.15
C ALA A 48 -20.25 -9.05 -5.68
N ILE A 49 -19.47 -8.34 -4.87
CA ILE A 49 -18.13 -8.76 -4.41
C ILE A 49 -18.12 -8.77 -2.88
N PRO A 50 -18.57 -9.87 -2.24
CA PRO A 50 -18.48 -10.00 -0.80
C PRO A 50 -17.02 -10.06 -0.35
N ALA A 51 -16.75 -9.75 0.92
CA ALA A 51 -15.42 -9.76 1.52
C ALA A 51 -14.63 -11.07 1.29
N ARG A 52 -15.33 -12.22 1.24
CA ARG A 52 -14.73 -13.51 0.92
C ARG A 52 -14.11 -13.55 -0.49
N MET A 53 -14.73 -12.93 -1.48
CA MET A 53 -14.22 -12.90 -2.85
C MET A 53 -13.03 -11.96 -2.98
N ARG A 54 -13.06 -10.83 -2.26
CA ARG A 54 -11.89 -9.95 -2.13
C ARG A 54 -10.69 -10.70 -1.54
N ALA A 55 -10.89 -11.52 -0.50
CA ALA A 55 -9.82 -12.34 0.08
C ALA A 55 -9.22 -13.28 -0.98
N ILE A 56 -10.06 -14.02 -1.71
CA ILE A 56 -9.61 -14.92 -2.79
C ILE A 56 -8.83 -14.14 -3.88
N LEU A 57 -9.31 -12.97 -4.30
CA LEU A 57 -8.62 -12.14 -5.28
C LEU A 57 -7.23 -11.68 -4.79
N ILE A 58 -7.14 -11.24 -3.52
CA ILE A 58 -5.86 -10.85 -2.91
C ILE A 58 -4.93 -12.07 -2.80
N ASP A 59 -5.44 -13.22 -2.36
CA ASP A 59 -4.66 -14.45 -2.26
C ASP A 59 -4.10 -14.85 -3.63
N CYS A 60 -4.91 -14.80 -4.69
CA CYS A 60 -4.44 -15.05 -6.06
C CYS A 60 -3.37 -14.04 -6.52
N LEU A 61 -3.53 -12.75 -6.18
CA LEU A 61 -2.54 -11.71 -6.49
C LEU A 61 -1.24 -11.86 -5.70
N ILE A 62 -1.26 -12.54 -4.56
CA ILE A 62 -0.07 -12.86 -3.76
C ILE A 62 0.61 -14.13 -4.27
N GLU A 63 -0.17 -15.13 -4.66
CA GLU A 63 0.34 -16.40 -5.19
C GLU A 63 1.05 -16.25 -6.54
N GLU A 64 0.59 -15.33 -7.41
CA GLU A 64 1.19 -15.17 -8.73
C GLU A 64 2.64 -14.64 -8.68
N PRO A 65 2.98 -13.60 -7.89
CA PRO A 65 4.34 -13.06 -7.81
C PRO A 65 5.35 -13.99 -7.13
N HIS A 66 4.89 -14.90 -6.26
CA HIS A 66 5.71 -16.01 -5.76
C HIS A 66 6.18 -16.95 -6.89
N ARG A 67 5.43 -17.04 -8.00
CA ARG A 67 5.83 -17.82 -9.17
C ARG A 67 6.86 -17.10 -10.05
N PHE A 68 7.00 -15.78 -9.89
CA PHE A 68 7.92 -14.93 -10.64
C PHE A 68 9.09 -14.38 -9.81
N GLU A 69 9.26 -14.84 -8.57
CA GLU A 69 10.30 -14.39 -7.62
C GLU A 69 10.32 -12.86 -7.41
N LEU A 70 9.15 -12.22 -7.51
CA LEU A 70 9.00 -10.78 -7.28
C LEU A 70 9.09 -10.46 -5.77
N ILE A 71 9.67 -9.31 -5.44
CA ILE A 71 9.78 -8.82 -4.06
C ILE A 71 8.41 -8.43 -3.50
N LEU A 72 8.23 -8.51 -2.17
CA LEU A 72 6.97 -8.17 -1.48
C LEU A 72 6.54 -6.72 -1.77
N GLU A 73 7.49 -5.82 -1.97
CA GLU A 73 7.26 -4.43 -2.38
C GLU A 73 6.51 -4.34 -3.71
N ALA A 74 6.71 -5.30 -4.62
CA ALA A 74 6.01 -5.38 -5.90
C ALA A 74 4.55 -5.85 -5.76
N LEU A 75 4.14 -6.41 -4.61
CA LEU A 75 2.76 -6.85 -4.35
C LEU A 75 1.85 -5.70 -3.89
N TYR A 76 2.40 -4.69 -3.22
CA TYR A 76 1.60 -3.59 -2.68
C TYR A 76 0.93 -2.77 -3.79
N LEU A 77 1.63 -2.54 -4.90
CA LEU A 77 1.12 -1.72 -5.98
C LEU A 77 -0.07 -2.38 -6.72
N PRO A 78 0.00 -3.65 -7.18
CA PRO A 78 -1.14 -4.35 -7.77
C PRO A 78 -2.36 -4.43 -6.82
N ILE A 79 -2.13 -4.77 -5.55
CA ILE A 79 -3.21 -4.84 -4.56
C ILE A 79 -3.86 -3.46 -4.40
N ASN A 80 -3.07 -2.39 -4.25
CA ASN A 80 -3.60 -1.04 -4.12
C ASN A 80 -4.39 -0.60 -5.35
N ILE A 81 -3.92 -0.93 -6.57
CA ILE A 81 -4.63 -0.63 -7.82
C ILE A 81 -6.00 -1.33 -7.85
N VAL A 82 -6.05 -2.63 -7.57
CA VAL A 82 -7.29 -3.42 -7.60
C VAL A 82 -8.28 -2.92 -6.54
N LEU A 83 -7.83 -2.68 -5.31
CA LEU A 83 -8.71 -2.20 -4.24
C LEU A 83 -9.26 -0.79 -4.54
N ARG A 84 -8.46 0.10 -5.13
CA ARG A 84 -8.92 1.44 -5.55
C ARG A 84 -9.88 1.38 -6.73
N TYR A 85 -9.64 0.49 -7.69
CA TYR A 85 -10.57 0.26 -8.79
C TYR A 85 -11.93 -0.17 -8.26
N LEU A 86 -11.96 -1.20 -7.41
CA LEU A 86 -13.19 -1.66 -6.77
C LEU A 86 -13.84 -0.60 -5.87
N ALA A 87 -13.08 0.36 -5.35
CA ALA A 87 -13.66 1.45 -4.56
C ALA A 87 -14.47 2.46 -5.38
N VAL A 88 -14.18 2.59 -6.68
CA VAL A 88 -14.81 3.57 -7.57
C VAL A 88 -15.80 2.91 -8.54
N THR A 89 -15.58 1.65 -8.93
CA THR A 89 -16.42 0.96 -9.91
C THR A 89 -17.19 -0.19 -9.30
N THR A 90 -18.52 -0.16 -9.40
CA THR A 90 -19.36 -1.33 -9.10
C THR A 90 -19.21 -2.36 -10.22
N THR A 91 -18.54 -3.47 -9.94
CA THR A 91 -18.16 -4.48 -10.95
C THR A 91 -18.95 -5.76 -10.71
N SER A 92 -19.37 -6.43 -11.79
CA SER A 92 -20.03 -7.72 -11.68
C SER A 92 -19.02 -8.86 -11.51
N ARG A 93 -19.43 -9.96 -10.88
CA ARG A 93 -18.56 -11.14 -10.70
C ARG A 93 -17.97 -11.71 -12.00
N ARG A 94 -18.63 -11.49 -13.15
CA ARG A 94 -18.18 -12.04 -14.45
C ARG A 94 -17.05 -11.21 -15.09
N GLU A 95 -16.82 -10.02 -14.58
CA GLU A 95 -15.84 -9.06 -15.13
C GLU A 95 -14.56 -9.00 -14.26
N LEU A 96 -14.47 -9.87 -13.24
CA LEU A 96 -13.29 -10.17 -12.42
C LEU A 96 -12.75 -11.54 -12.80
#